data_AF-A0A382R4X4-F1
#
_entry.id   AF-A0A382R4X4-F1
#
_cell.length_a   1.000
_cell.length_b   1.000
_cell.length_c   1.000
_cell.angle_alpha   90.00
_cell.angle_beta   90.00
_cell.angle_gamma   90.00
#
_symmetry.space_group_name_H-M   'P 1'
#
loop_
_entity.id
_entity.type
_entity.pdbx_description
1 polymer ?
#
loop_
_entity_poly.entity_id
_entity_poly.type
_entity_poly.pdbx_seq_one_letter_code
_entity_poly.pdbx_strand_id
1 'polypeptide(L)' 'MTARPMTVSAIQITSDDGAKAATVEKMLDFLDVAGRRGSELVVLPEVWTGLGFST' A
#
# COMPACT_ATOMS: atom_id res chain seq x y z
N MET A 1 6.17 -25.46 -14.15
CA MET A 1 6.58 -24.36 -13.25
C MET A 1 6.64 -24.90 -11.85
N THR A 2 7.79 -24.90 -11.21
CA THR A 2 7.89 -25.13 -9.76
C THR A 2 7.72 -23.78 -9.06
N ALA A 3 6.66 -23.63 -8.27
CA ALA A 3 6.46 -22.43 -7.47
C ALA A 3 7.46 -22.41 -6.30
N ARG A 4 8.08 -21.26 -6.03
CA ARG A 4 8.88 -21.04 -4.82
C ARG A 4 8.04 -20.31 -3.77
N PRO A 5 8.21 -20.60 -2.47
CA PRO A 5 7.62 -19.77 -1.42
C PRO A 5 8.05 -18.31 -1.58
N MET A 6 7.13 -17.39 -1.30
CA MET A 6 7.39 -15.96 -1.29
C MET A 6 6.61 -15.27 -0.17
N THR A 7 7.20 -14.22 0.40
CA THR A 7 6.51 -13.36 1.38
C THR A 7 5.73 -12.29 0.63
N VAL A 8 4.42 -12.21 0.92
CA VAL A 8 3.51 -11.22 0.35
C VAL A 8 2.93 -10.36 1.46
N SER A 9 2.92 -9.04 1.26
CA SER A 9 2.21 -8.10 2.13
C SER A 9 1.01 -7.52 1.39
N ALA A 10 -0.18 -7.60 1.99
CA ALA A 10 -1.35 -6.86 1.53
C ALA A 10 -1.58 -5.68 2.48
N ILE A 11 -1.63 -4.46 1.95
CA ILE A 11 -1.85 -3.26 2.74
C ILE A 11 -3.35 -2.97 2.76
N GLN A 12 -3.88 -2.72 3.96
CA GLN A 12 -5.25 -2.24 4.17
C GLN A 12 -5.21 -0.92 4.93
N ILE A 13 -5.78 0.13 4.33
CA ILE A 13 -5.87 1.45 4.92
C ILE A 13 -7.25 2.06 4.68
N THR A 14 -7.61 3.04 5.50
CA THR A 14 -8.59 4.06 5.13
C THR A 14 -7.84 5.17 4.40
N SER A 15 -8.28 5.50 3.19
CA SER A 15 -7.83 6.68 2.43
C SER A 15 -8.67 7.90 2.78
N ASP A 16 -8.08 9.08 2.68
CA ASP A 16 -8.76 10.36 2.79
C ASP A 16 -8.50 11.17 1.52
N ASP A 17 -9.55 11.37 0.71
CA ASP A 17 -9.50 12.12 -0.55
C ASP A 17 -9.08 13.59 -0.32
N GLY A 18 -9.45 14.18 0.82
CA GLY A 18 -9.08 15.55 1.18
C GLY A 18 -7.62 15.69 1.65
N ALA A 19 -6.96 14.57 1.96
CA ALA A 19 -5.61 14.53 2.50
C ALA A 19 -4.70 13.57 1.72
N LYS A 20 -4.72 13.66 0.39
CA LYS A 20 -3.91 12.80 -0.51
C LYS A 20 -2.43 12.72 -0.12
N ALA A 21 -1.81 13.84 0.20
CA ALA A 21 -0.39 13.87 0.57
C ALA A 21 -0.10 13.02 1.83
N ALA A 22 -0.92 13.15 2.87
CA ALA A 22 -0.81 12.35 4.09
C ALA A 22 -1.12 10.86 3.82
N THR A 23 -2.06 10.57 2.93
CA THR A 23 -2.35 9.19 2.50
C THR A 23 -1.15 8.56 1.77
N VAL A 24 -0.44 9.34 0.94
CA VAL A 24 0.81 8.91 0.28
C VAL A 24 1.90 8.65 1.31
N GLU A 25 2.13 9.56 2.25
CA GLU A 25 3.13 9.37 3.31
C GLU A 25 2.87 8.09 4.11
N LYS A 26 1.62 7.88 4.54
CA LYS A 26 1.20 6.65 5.22
C LYS A 26 1.45 5.39 4.39
N MET A 27 1.22 5.45 3.07
CA MET A 27 1.47 4.30 2.19
C MET A 27 2.97 3.99 2.08
N LEU A 28 3.82 5.02 2.00
CA LEU A 28 5.28 4.86 2.00
C LEU A 28 5.77 4.20 3.29
N ASP A 29 5.22 4.58 4.45
CA ASP A 29 5.55 3.93 5.73
C ASP A 29 5.20 2.43 5.73
N PHE A 30 4.07 2.04 5.14
CA PHE A 30 3.71 0.63 5.00
C PHE A 30 4.61 -0.13 4.04
N LEU A 31 5.09 0.51 2.97
CA LEU A 31 6.07 -0.07 2.06
C LEU A 31 7.41 -0.30 2.78
N ASP A 32 7.84 0.62 3.64
CA ASP A 32 9.03 0.44 4.48
C ASP A 32 8.89 -0.76 5.42
N VAL A 33 7.72 -0.92 6.06
CA VAL A 33 7.43 -2.09 6.90
C VAL A 33 7.47 -3.38 6.07
N ALA A 34 6.89 -3.38 4.87
CA ALA A 34 6.91 -4.54 3.98
C ALA A 34 8.33 -4.88 3.52
N GLY A 35 9.16 -3.87 3.24
CA GLY A 35 10.57 -4.01 2.90
C GLY A 35 11.38 -4.62 4.05
N ARG A 36 11.18 -4.14 5.29
CA ARG A 36 11.81 -4.71 6.49
C ARG A 36 11.42 -6.17 6.75
N ARG A 37 10.23 -6.59 6.29
CA ARG A 37 9.76 -7.99 6.35
C ARG A 37 10.34 -8.88 5.24
N GLY A 38 11.05 -8.32 4.27
CA GLY A 38 11.51 -9.04 3.08
C GLY A 38 10.35 -9.45 2.17
N SER A 39 9.30 -8.62 2.09
CA SER A 39 8.19 -8.89 1.17
C SER A 39 8.68 -8.77 -0.26
N GLU A 40 8.35 -9.77 -1.07
CA GLU A 40 8.72 -9.83 -2.49
C GLU A 40 7.60 -9.28 -3.40
N LEU A 41 6.39 -9.22 -2.85
CA LEU A 41 5.22 -8.60 -3.47
C LEU A 41 4.45 -7.83 -2.41
N VAL A 42 4.04 -6.61 -2.77
CA VAL A 42 3.12 -5.80 -1.97
C VAL A 42 1.91 -5.45 -2.81
N VAL A 43 0.72 -5.71 -2.26
CA VAL A 43 -0.56 -5.35 -2.89
C VAL A 43 -1.13 -4.12 -2.17
N LEU A 44 -1.47 -3.10 -2.95
CA LEU A 44 -2.10 -1.87 -2.45
C LEU A 44 -3.62 -1.95 -2.67
N PRO A 45 -4.44 -1.29 -1.83
CA PRO A 45 -5.88 -1.21 -2.05
C PRO A 45 -6.20 -0.52 -3.38
N GLU A 46 -7.33 -0.88 -3.98
CA GLU A 46 -7.86 -0.14 -5.12
C GLU A 46 -8.15 1.31 -4.73
N VAL A 47 -7.86 2.25 -5.63
CA VAL A 47 -8.13 3.70 -5.46
C VAL A 47 -7.59 4.30 -4.15
N TRP A 48 -6.50 3.76 -3.60
CA TRP A 48 -5.95 4.21 -2.32
C TRP A 48 -5.47 5.67 -2.31
N THR A 49 -5.26 6.28 -3.48
CA THR A 49 -4.91 7.71 -3.62
C THR A 49 -6.12 8.65 -3.64
N GLY A 50 -7.32 8.10 -3.45
CA GLY A 50 -8.60 8.78 -3.55
C GLY A 50 -9.15 8.87 -4.98
N LEU A 51 -10.45 9.16 -5.09
CA LEU A 51 -11.15 9.32 -6.36
C LEU A 51 -10.99 10.74 -6.94
N GLY A 52 -10.49 11.68 -6.13
CA GLY A 52 -10.40 13.09 -6.51
C GLY A 52 -11.76 13.78 -6.58
N PHE A 53 -12.80 13.20 -5.96
CA PHE A 53 -14.13 13.79 -5.88
C PHE A 53 -14.28 14.80 -4.74
N SER A 54 -13.38 14.76 -3.75
CA SER A 54 -13.31 15.78 -2.70
C SER A 54 -12.45 16.94 -3.18
N THR A 55 -13.09 18.10 -3.35
CA THR A 55 -12.45 19.41 -3.60
C THR A 55 -12.58 20.29 -2.37
#